data_AF-A0A1Q7L2J0-F1
#
_entry.id   AF-A0A1Q7L2J0-F1
#
_cell.length_a   1.000
_cell.length_b   1.000
_cell.length_c   1.000
_cell.angle_alpha   90.00
_cell.angle_beta   90.00
_cell.angle_gamma   90.00
#
_symmetry.space_group_name_H-M   'P 1'
#
loop_
_entity.id
_entity.type
_entity.pdbx_description
1 polymer ?
#
loop_
_entity_poly.entity_id
_entity_poly.type
_entity_poly.pdbx_seq_one_letter_code
_entity_poly.pdbx_strand_id
1 'polypeptide(L)'
;MKTSAIHVASVLLLGMLLPVCRAQDKPKPEEKPKGEVSTTPVKALIVFTEYDGDRKIKSLPYTLYINAPDASDWRGPATKLRVGSRVPVYTGKDQFNYFDVGTNIDARAVHTPEGRFLLGLGLERSWVEGDVAIPVTKTDPAQPEAAAGHFREPVVRQFRCDLELKLREGQVMESTMATDPLSGKVMKVEVSLSIVK
;
A
#
# COMPACT_ATOMS: atom_id res chain seq x y z
N MET A 1 -70.81 61.99 -52.04
CA MET A 1 -72.08 61.28 -51.73
C MET A 1 -71.72 60.02 -50.95
N LYS A 2 -72.36 59.82 -49.78
CA LYS A 2 -72.79 58.56 -49.13
C LYS A 2 -72.01 57.27 -49.51
N THR A 3 -71.46 56.45 -48.60
CA THR A 3 -71.97 55.97 -47.28
C THR A 3 -70.94 55.11 -46.54
N SER A 4 -71.15 55.01 -45.22
CA SER A 4 -70.53 54.23 -44.14
C SER A 4 -70.30 52.71 -44.35
N ALA A 5 -69.42 52.12 -43.53
CA ALA A 5 -69.73 50.98 -42.64
C ALA A 5 -68.51 50.66 -41.72
N ILE A 6 -68.59 50.94 -40.41
CA ILE A 6 -68.93 50.03 -39.29
C ILE A 6 -67.69 49.31 -38.69
N HIS A 7 -67.45 49.63 -37.42
CA HIS A 7 -66.54 48.99 -36.49
C HIS A 7 -66.96 47.55 -36.19
N VAL A 8 -66.00 46.62 -36.13
CA VAL A 8 -66.15 45.35 -35.41
C VAL A 8 -64.84 44.99 -34.70
N ALA A 9 -65.01 44.66 -33.41
CA ALA A 9 -64.16 43.80 -32.58
C ALA A 9 -62.82 44.32 -32.06
N SER A 10 -62.90 45.10 -30.99
CA SER A 10 -62.01 44.92 -29.84
C SER A 10 -62.62 43.88 -28.89
N VAL A 11 -62.11 42.64 -28.91
CA VAL A 11 -62.29 41.65 -27.84
C VAL A 11 -60.98 40.88 -27.67
N LEU A 12 -60.32 41.17 -26.55
CA LEU A 12 -59.40 40.35 -25.75
C LEU A 12 -58.29 39.58 -26.49
N LEU A 13 -56.99 39.94 -26.40
CA LEU A 13 -56.17 40.18 -25.20
C LEU A 13 -56.07 38.97 -24.25
N LEU A 14 -55.50 37.84 -24.70
CA LEU A 14 -54.69 36.93 -23.86
C LEU A 14 -54.02 35.86 -24.74
N GLY A 15 -52.69 35.88 -24.91
CA GLY A 15 -52.03 34.76 -25.61
C GLY A 15 -50.61 34.96 -26.12
N MET A 16 -49.97 36.12 -25.93
CA MET A 16 -48.58 36.33 -26.34
C MET A 16 -47.80 37.00 -25.23
N LEU A 17 -47.27 36.21 -24.30
CA LEU A 17 -46.13 36.53 -23.43
C LEU A 17 -45.78 35.24 -22.65
N LEU A 18 -45.26 34.23 -23.36
CA LEU A 18 -44.48 33.17 -22.72
C LEU A 18 -43.01 33.62 -22.77
N PRO A 19 -42.33 33.86 -21.63
CA PRO A 19 -40.89 33.97 -21.64
C PRO A 19 -40.36 32.58 -21.97
N VAL A 20 -39.71 32.46 -23.13
CA VAL A 20 -38.82 31.34 -23.40
C VAL A 20 -37.69 31.46 -22.38
N CYS A 21 -37.80 30.73 -21.28
CA CYS A 21 -36.68 30.45 -20.39
C CYS A 21 -35.64 29.67 -21.19
N ARG A 22 -34.80 30.40 -21.94
CA ARG A 22 -33.49 29.92 -22.36
C ARG A 22 -32.70 29.76 -21.06
N ALA A 23 -32.69 28.55 -20.52
CA ALA A 23 -31.68 28.15 -19.57
C ALA A 23 -30.33 28.46 -20.21
N GLN A 24 -29.69 29.54 -19.78
CA GLN A 24 -28.31 29.83 -20.14
C GLN A 24 -27.49 28.75 -19.46
N ASP A 25 -26.99 27.79 -20.24
CA ASP A 25 -25.89 26.95 -19.83
C ASP A 25 -24.77 27.88 -19.36
N LYS A 26 -24.64 27.99 -18.03
CA LYS A 26 -23.49 28.62 -17.40
C LYS A 26 -22.28 27.86 -17.97
N PRO A 27 -21.32 28.52 -18.64
CA PRO A 27 -20.15 27.82 -19.12
C PRO A 27 -19.53 27.10 -17.92
N LYS A 28 -19.51 25.77 -17.99
CA LYS A 28 -18.86 24.92 -17.01
C LYS A 28 -17.43 25.45 -16.94
N PRO A 29 -16.91 25.84 -15.75
CA PRO A 29 -15.53 26.26 -15.64
C PRO A 29 -14.68 25.16 -16.27
N GLU A 30 -13.92 25.50 -17.31
CA GLU A 30 -12.89 24.62 -17.82
C GLU A 30 -12.01 24.26 -16.62
N GLU A 31 -12.07 23.00 -16.19
CA GLU A 31 -11.10 22.44 -15.28
C GLU A 31 -9.75 22.62 -15.97
N LYS A 32 -8.99 23.64 -15.53
CA LYS A 32 -7.59 23.78 -15.89
C LYS A 32 -6.97 22.39 -15.71
N PRO A 33 -6.24 21.86 -16.71
CA PRO A 33 -5.56 20.58 -16.54
C PRO A 33 -4.77 20.69 -15.25
N LYS A 34 -5.04 19.81 -14.29
CA LYS A 34 -4.30 19.73 -13.04
C LYS A 34 -2.82 19.73 -13.44
N GLY A 35 -2.12 20.81 -13.11
CA GLY A 35 -0.73 20.99 -13.53
C GLY A 35 0.04 19.72 -13.24
N GLU A 36 0.79 19.24 -14.22
CA GLU A 36 1.62 18.05 -14.10
C GLU A 36 2.53 18.25 -12.89
N VAL A 37 2.33 17.44 -11.84
CA VAL A 37 3.12 17.58 -10.61
C VAL A 37 4.55 17.17 -10.95
N SER A 38 5.50 18.08 -10.77
CA SER A 38 6.92 17.79 -10.93
C SER A 38 7.30 16.63 -10.00
N THR A 39 8.05 15.66 -10.53
CA THR A 39 8.50 14.49 -9.78
C THR A 39 9.98 14.28 -9.94
N THR A 40 10.62 13.81 -8.86
CA THR A 40 11.99 13.31 -8.84
C THR A 40 11.95 11.77 -8.76
N PRO A 41 12.34 11.04 -9.81
CA PRO A 41 12.40 9.59 -9.75
C PRO A 41 13.50 9.11 -8.79
N VAL A 42 13.15 8.22 -7.89
CA VAL A 42 14.06 7.65 -6.90
C VAL A 42 14.06 6.13 -6.94
N LYS A 43 15.22 5.55 -6.64
CA LYS A 43 15.41 4.13 -6.37
C LYS A 43 15.52 3.92 -4.87
N ALA A 44 14.59 3.16 -4.29
CA ALA A 44 14.64 2.68 -2.92
C ALA A 44 15.17 1.24 -2.90
N LEU A 45 16.21 0.99 -2.10
CA LEU A 45 16.74 -0.34 -1.83
C LEU A 45 16.42 -0.70 -0.37
N ILE A 46 15.67 -1.78 -0.18
CA ILE A 46 15.28 -2.33 1.12
C ILE A 46 15.96 -3.69 1.26
N VAL A 47 16.65 -3.92 2.37
CA VAL A 47 17.33 -5.20 2.64
C VAL A 47 16.83 -5.79 3.94
N PHE A 48 16.18 -6.95 3.86
CA PHE A 48 15.84 -7.76 5.03
C PHE A 48 17.01 -8.68 5.33
N THR A 49 17.56 -8.59 6.54
CA THR A 49 18.67 -9.43 7.00
C THR A 49 18.24 -10.20 8.24
N GLU A 50 18.43 -11.51 8.23
CA GLU A 50 18.15 -12.38 9.37
C GLU A 50 19.47 -12.81 10.00
N TYR A 51 19.58 -12.69 11.33
CA TYR A 51 20.73 -13.07 12.12
C TYR A 51 20.37 -14.17 13.12
N ASP A 52 21.31 -15.07 13.36
CA ASP A 52 21.29 -16.06 14.45
C ASP A 52 22.53 -15.79 15.33
N GLY A 53 22.31 -15.15 16.48
CA GLY A 53 23.37 -14.45 17.20
C GLY A 53 24.03 -13.39 16.32
N ASP A 54 25.36 -13.42 16.21
CA ASP A 54 26.13 -12.50 15.35
C ASP A 54 26.21 -12.97 13.88
N ARG A 55 25.72 -14.17 13.59
CA ARG A 55 25.84 -14.75 12.25
C ARG A 55 24.70 -14.29 11.36
N LYS A 56 25.03 -13.61 10.27
CA LYS A 56 24.08 -13.36 9.18
C LYS A 56 23.70 -14.67 8.49
N ILE A 57 22.42 -15.03 8.52
CA ILE A 57 21.90 -16.28 7.93
C ILE A 57 21.07 -16.05 6.65
N LYS A 58 20.48 -14.86 6.49
CA LYS A 58 19.77 -14.47 5.25
C LYS A 58 19.99 -13.00 4.94
N SER A 59 19.99 -12.65 3.65
CA SER A 59 20.05 -11.26 3.16
C SER A 59 19.23 -11.16 1.88
N LEU A 60 18.12 -10.43 1.93
CA LEU A 60 17.13 -10.36 0.84
C LEU A 60 16.94 -8.90 0.40
N PRO A 61 17.58 -8.48 -0.70
CA PRO A 61 17.45 -7.13 -1.23
C PRO A 61 16.22 -7.00 -2.15
N TYR A 62 15.52 -5.88 -2.02
CA TYR A 62 14.39 -5.49 -2.86
C TYR A 62 14.58 -4.06 -3.36
N THR A 63 14.33 -3.85 -4.65
CA THR A 63 14.44 -2.53 -5.29
C THR A 63 13.09 -2.07 -5.78
N LEU A 64 12.72 -0.83 -5.47
CA LEU A 64 11.55 -0.15 -6.03
C LEU A 64 11.98 1.16 -6.67
N TYR A 65 11.34 1.50 -7.79
CA TYR A 65 11.44 2.82 -8.41
C TYR A 65 10.15 3.59 -8.10
N ILE A 66 10.30 4.82 -7.60
CA ILE A 66 9.21 5.64 -7.09
C ILE A 66 9.35 7.03 -7.69
N ASN A 67 8.27 7.58 -8.25
CA ASN A 67 8.24 8.97 -8.65
C ASN A 67 7.87 9.80 -7.42
N ALA A 68 8.84 10.50 -6.84
CA ALA A 68 8.62 11.33 -5.66
C ALA A 68 8.14 12.72 -6.10
N PRO A 69 6.85 13.09 -5.93
CA PRO A 69 6.40 14.43 -6.26
C PRO A 69 7.11 15.47 -5.41
N ASP A 70 7.33 16.64 -6.01
CA ASP A 70 7.76 17.83 -5.30
C ASP A 70 6.55 18.38 -4.51
N ALA A 71 6.45 17.99 -3.24
CA ALA A 71 5.32 18.28 -2.39
C ALA A 71 5.74 18.41 -0.92
N SER A 72 4.87 19.00 -0.11
CA SER A 72 5.03 19.08 1.35
C SER A 72 4.35 17.93 2.08
N ASP A 73 3.47 17.18 1.40
CA ASP A 73 2.69 16.09 1.99
C ASP A 73 2.60 14.86 1.09
N TRP A 74 2.16 13.75 1.69
CA TRP A 74 1.94 12.49 0.98
C TRP A 74 0.82 12.64 -0.05
N ARG A 75 1.19 12.64 -1.33
CA ARG A 75 0.26 12.67 -2.45
C ARG A 75 0.48 11.44 -3.33
N GLY A 76 -0.61 10.83 -3.78
CA GLY A 76 -0.59 9.73 -4.74
C GLY A 76 -0.52 8.34 -4.12
N PRO A 77 -0.67 7.29 -4.96
CA PRO A 77 -0.66 5.90 -4.54
C PRO A 77 0.77 5.43 -4.18
N ALA A 78 0.87 4.42 -3.32
CA ALA A 78 2.13 3.73 -3.07
C ALA A 78 2.50 2.81 -4.26
N THR A 79 3.80 2.75 -4.59
CA THR A 79 4.38 1.69 -5.43
C THR A 79 4.36 0.39 -4.64
N LYS A 80 3.83 -0.67 -5.25
CA LYS A 80 3.64 -1.97 -4.59
C LYS A 80 4.53 -3.04 -5.20
N LEU A 81 5.23 -3.79 -4.36
CA LEU A 81 5.97 -5.00 -4.73
C LEU A 81 5.43 -6.19 -3.94
N ARG A 82 5.16 -7.30 -4.63
CA ARG A 82 4.62 -8.55 -4.07
C ARG A 82 5.43 -9.71 -4.64
N VAL A 83 6.12 -10.45 -3.79
CA VAL A 83 6.94 -11.60 -4.18
C VAL A 83 6.65 -12.73 -3.22
N GLY A 84 6.20 -13.89 -3.69
CA GLY A 84 5.80 -14.94 -2.77
C GLY A 84 5.42 -16.26 -3.43
N SER A 85 4.89 -17.17 -2.62
CA SER A 85 4.37 -18.47 -3.01
C SER A 85 3.14 -18.79 -2.19
N ARG A 86 2.27 -19.65 -2.71
CA ARG A 86 1.12 -20.17 -1.96
C ARG A 86 1.49 -21.51 -1.36
N VAL A 87 1.35 -21.65 -0.04
CA VAL A 87 1.71 -22.87 0.67
C VAL A 87 0.45 -23.57 1.16
N PRO A 88 0.28 -24.87 0.89
CA PRO A 88 -0.81 -25.65 1.45
C PRO A 88 -0.55 -25.93 2.93
N VAL A 89 -1.56 -25.68 3.77
CA VAL A 89 -1.59 -25.99 5.19
C VAL A 89 -2.75 -26.94 5.43
N TYR A 90 -2.46 -28.06 6.06
CA TYR A 90 -3.45 -29.10 6.33
C TYR A 90 -4.39 -28.68 7.47
N THR A 91 -5.70 -28.83 7.27
CA THR A 91 -6.72 -28.44 8.26
C THR A 91 -7.61 -29.59 8.71
N GLY A 92 -7.37 -30.82 8.23
CA GLY A 92 -8.15 -32.01 8.55
C GLY A 92 -8.00 -33.08 7.47
N LYS A 93 -8.62 -34.25 7.66
CA LYS A 93 -8.53 -35.40 6.73
C LYS A 93 -8.80 -34.98 5.29
N ASP A 94 -7.74 -34.93 4.48
CA ASP A 94 -7.73 -34.53 3.06
C ASP A 94 -8.18 -33.08 2.77
N GLN A 95 -8.14 -32.18 3.76
CA GLN A 95 -8.47 -30.76 3.61
C GLN A 95 -7.23 -29.87 3.71
N PHE A 96 -7.09 -28.95 2.75
CA PHE A 96 -5.98 -27.99 2.68
C PHE A 96 -6.50 -26.56 2.53
N ASN A 97 -5.89 -25.64 3.27
CA ASN A 97 -6.00 -24.20 3.07
C ASN A 97 -4.68 -23.67 2.50
N TYR A 98 -4.75 -22.70 1.58
CA TYR A 98 -3.56 -22.07 1.02
C TYR A 98 -3.28 -20.74 1.72
N PHE A 99 -2.03 -20.55 2.13
CA PHE A 99 -1.54 -19.31 2.71
C PHE A 99 -0.51 -18.68 1.78
N ASP A 100 -0.68 -17.39 1.51
CA ASP A 100 0.30 -16.61 0.76
C ASP A 100 1.47 -16.24 1.69
N VAL A 101 2.66 -16.74 1.36
CA VAL A 101 3.90 -16.40 2.05
C VAL A 101 4.82 -15.66 1.12
N GLY A 102 5.55 -14.66 1.62
CA GLY A 102 6.41 -13.87 0.76
C GLY A 102 6.81 -12.53 1.36
N THR A 103 7.03 -11.55 0.50
CA THR A 103 7.37 -10.18 0.86
C THR A 103 6.44 -9.24 0.12
N ASN A 104 5.76 -8.40 0.90
CA ASN A 104 4.88 -7.35 0.43
C ASN A 104 5.49 -6.01 0.87
N ILE A 105 5.79 -5.14 -0.09
CA ILE A 105 6.31 -3.80 0.17
C ILE A 105 5.39 -2.79 -0.49
N ASP A 106 4.89 -1.85 0.30
CA ASP A 106 4.23 -0.65 -0.18
C ASP A 106 5.13 0.54 0.13
N ALA A 107 5.55 1.25 -0.91
CA ALA A 107 6.49 2.36 -0.77
C ALA A 107 5.94 3.62 -1.44
N ARG A 108 6.05 4.75 -0.76
CA ARG A 108 5.76 6.09 -1.32
C ARG A 108 6.88 7.03 -0.94
N ALA A 109 7.18 7.99 -1.80
CA ALA A 109 8.20 8.99 -1.54
C ALA A 109 7.66 10.39 -1.87
N VAL A 110 8.18 11.41 -1.20
CA VAL A 110 7.95 12.82 -1.50
C VAL A 110 9.30 13.52 -1.48
N HIS A 111 9.56 14.37 -2.49
CA HIS A 111 10.73 15.23 -2.51
C HIS A 111 10.37 16.57 -1.88
N THR A 112 11.04 16.92 -0.80
CA THR A 112 10.76 18.15 -0.04
C THR A 112 11.60 19.31 -0.55
N PRO A 113 11.13 20.57 -0.42
CA PRO A 113 11.87 21.75 -0.87
C PRO A 113 13.28 21.90 -0.28
N GLU A 114 13.55 21.28 0.88
CA GLU A 114 14.86 21.29 1.53
C GLU A 114 15.85 20.26 0.96
N GLY A 115 15.54 19.65 -0.19
CA GLY A 115 16.39 18.63 -0.83
C GLY A 115 16.43 17.32 -0.04
N ARG A 116 15.32 16.96 0.62
CA ARG A 116 15.17 15.72 1.39
C ARG A 116 14.06 14.87 0.79
N PHE A 117 14.08 13.60 1.11
CA PHE A 117 13.00 12.68 0.80
C PHE A 117 12.29 12.26 2.06
N LEU A 118 10.96 12.34 2.07
CA LEU A 118 10.15 11.57 2.99
C LEU A 118 9.85 10.24 2.30
N LEU A 119 10.20 9.13 2.93
CA LEU A 119 9.95 7.77 2.45
C LEU A 119 9.01 7.05 3.43
N GLY A 120 7.80 6.71 2.96
CA GLY A 120 6.82 5.92 3.68
C GLY A 120 6.87 4.47 3.20
N LEU A 121 7.00 3.53 4.13
CA LEU A 121 7.11 2.10 3.84
C LEU A 121 6.12 1.31 4.69
N GLY A 122 5.33 0.45 4.05
CA GLY A 122 4.67 -0.69 4.68
C GLY A 122 5.40 -1.96 4.26
N LEU A 123 6.01 -2.64 5.23
CA LEU A 123 6.87 -3.80 5.03
C LEU A 123 6.26 -5.02 5.70
N GLU A 124 5.95 -6.05 4.91
CA GLU A 124 5.51 -7.34 5.42
C GLU A 124 6.35 -8.44 4.80
N ARG A 125 6.84 -9.35 5.65
CA ARG A 125 7.51 -10.57 5.22
C ARG A 125 6.93 -11.74 5.99
N SER A 126 6.50 -12.78 5.27
CA SER A 126 6.08 -14.05 5.83
C SER A 126 6.84 -15.21 5.19
N TRP A 127 7.14 -16.24 5.97
CA TRP A 127 7.84 -17.43 5.49
C TRP A 127 7.41 -18.66 6.29
N VAL A 128 7.58 -19.82 5.68
CA VAL A 128 7.34 -21.09 6.35
C VAL A 128 8.58 -21.53 7.07
N GLU A 129 8.41 -21.96 8.31
CA GLU A 129 9.42 -22.68 9.09
C GLU A 129 8.89 -24.07 9.43
N GLY A 130 9.66 -25.10 9.08
CA GLY A 130 9.39 -26.48 9.47
C GLY A 130 10.00 -26.80 10.84
N ASP A 131 9.55 -27.90 11.44
CA ASP A 131 10.14 -28.50 12.64
C ASP A 131 10.25 -27.58 13.87
N VAL A 132 9.25 -26.71 14.07
CA VAL A 132 9.21 -25.83 15.25
C VAL A 132 8.70 -26.61 16.46
N ALA A 133 9.53 -26.72 17.51
CA ALA A 133 9.10 -27.25 18.79
C ALA A 133 8.19 -26.24 19.49
N ILE A 134 6.87 -26.43 19.38
CA ILE A 134 5.89 -25.68 20.17
C ILE A 134 5.61 -26.50 21.43
N PRO A 135 5.81 -25.98 22.65
CA PRO A 135 5.41 -26.68 23.86
C PRO A 135 3.89 -26.76 23.91
N VAL A 136 3.33 -27.88 23.44
CA VAL A 136 1.90 -28.14 23.52
C VAL A 136 1.60 -28.75 24.88
N THR A 137 1.04 -27.97 25.80
CA THR A 137 0.44 -28.52 27.02
C THR A 137 -0.85 -29.23 26.63
N LYS A 138 -0.76 -30.50 26.24
CA LYS A 138 -1.91 -31.41 26.23
C LYS A 138 -1.71 -32.45 27.34
N THR A 139 -2.38 -32.20 28.45
CA THR A 139 -2.68 -33.21 29.48
C THR A 139 -3.62 -34.25 28.87
N ASP A 140 -3.05 -35.38 28.46
CA ASP A 140 -3.78 -36.63 28.27
C ASP A 140 -2.98 -37.74 29.00
N PRO A 141 -3.46 -38.27 30.14
CA PRO A 141 -2.67 -39.14 31.01
C PRO A 141 -2.42 -40.56 30.48
N ALA A 142 -2.80 -40.86 29.23
CA ALA A 142 -2.68 -42.18 28.62
C ALA A 142 -1.64 -42.28 27.48
N GLN A 143 -0.89 -41.21 27.17
CA GLN A 143 0.11 -41.22 26.10
C GLN A 143 1.53 -41.35 26.69
N PRO A 144 2.42 -42.23 26.16
CA PRO A 144 3.79 -42.33 26.65
C PRO A 144 4.53 -40.98 26.52
N GLU A 145 5.27 -40.58 27.55
CA GLU A 145 6.01 -39.30 27.69
C GLU A 145 7.08 -39.03 26.61
N ALA A 146 7.26 -39.93 25.64
CA ALA A 146 8.27 -39.81 24.59
C ALA A 146 7.86 -38.91 23.40
N ALA A 147 6.68 -38.30 23.44
CA ALA A 147 6.18 -37.42 22.38
C ALA A 147 5.63 -36.10 22.94
N ALA A 148 6.43 -35.36 23.70
CA ALA A 148 6.29 -33.90 23.78
C ALA A 148 6.57 -33.33 22.38
N GLY A 149 5.59 -33.50 21.49
CA GLY A 149 5.80 -33.62 20.05
C GLY A 149 6.03 -32.28 19.38
N HIS A 150 7.15 -32.18 18.67
CA HIS A 150 7.40 -31.19 17.64
C HIS A 150 6.13 -30.95 16.79
N PHE A 151 5.76 -29.68 16.58
CA PHE A 151 4.66 -29.34 15.69
C PHE A 151 5.10 -29.69 14.26
N ARG A 152 4.46 -30.70 13.67
CA ARG A 152 4.82 -31.22 12.33
C ARG A 152 4.21 -30.39 11.21
N GLU A 153 3.19 -29.59 11.52
CA GLU A 153 2.60 -28.68 10.55
C GLU A 153 3.48 -27.41 10.37
N PRO A 154 3.49 -26.80 9.18
CA PRO A 154 4.29 -25.61 8.92
C PRO A 154 3.86 -24.44 9.82
N VAL A 155 4.82 -23.80 10.48
CA VAL A 155 4.59 -22.51 11.16
C VAL A 155 4.84 -21.39 10.17
N VAL A 156 3.83 -20.57 9.90
CA VAL A 156 3.99 -19.34 9.12
C VAL A 156 4.50 -18.26 10.05
N ARG A 157 5.76 -17.87 9.88
CA ARG A 157 6.37 -16.74 10.57
C ARG A 157 6.11 -15.44 9.83
N GLN A 158 6.15 -14.34 10.58
CA GLN A 158 5.83 -13.04 10.05
C GLN A 158 6.65 -11.92 10.72
N PHE A 159 7.07 -10.98 9.88
CA PHE A 159 7.58 -9.67 10.25
C PHE A 159 6.70 -8.61 9.57
N ARG A 160 6.24 -7.62 10.32
CA ARG A 160 5.48 -6.48 9.81
C ARG A 160 5.99 -5.19 10.43
N CYS A 161 6.16 -4.15 9.62
CA CYS A 161 6.62 -2.85 10.08
C CYS A 161 6.16 -1.75 9.13
N ASP A 162 5.68 -0.64 9.71
CA ASP A 162 5.41 0.60 8.99
C ASP A 162 6.44 1.66 9.40
N LEU A 163 7.00 2.38 8.43
CA LEU A 163 8.07 3.35 8.63
C LEU A 163 7.77 4.65 7.88
N GLU A 164 8.07 5.77 8.52
CA GLU A 164 8.16 7.08 7.88
C GLU A 164 9.54 7.67 8.13
N LEU A 165 10.36 7.75 7.07
CA LEU A 165 11.78 8.07 7.16
C LEU A 165 12.08 9.36 6.42
N LYS A 166 12.91 10.25 6.99
CA LYS A 166 13.42 11.45 6.31
C LYS A 166 14.88 11.25 5.93
N LEU A 167 15.15 11.12 4.62
CA LEU A 167 16.46 10.74 4.08
C LEU A 167 17.04 11.81 3.14
N ARG A 168 18.37 11.85 3.02
CA ARG A 168 19.09 12.52 1.93
C ARG A 168 19.33 11.52 0.79
N GLU A 169 19.62 12.03 -0.41
CA GLU A 169 20.15 11.19 -1.50
C GLU A 169 21.42 10.45 -1.03
N GLY A 170 21.49 9.16 -1.33
CA GLY A 170 22.63 8.29 -1.01
C GLY A 170 22.73 7.91 0.47
N GLN A 171 21.84 8.41 1.33
CA GLN A 171 21.85 8.06 2.75
C GLN A 171 21.36 6.61 2.93
N VAL A 172 22.22 5.79 3.51
CA VAL A 172 21.87 4.46 4.02
C VAL A 172 21.46 4.62 5.48
N MET A 173 20.33 4.02 5.85
CA MET A 173 19.83 4.02 7.22
C MET A 173 19.36 2.62 7.61
N GLU A 174 19.88 2.13 8.73
CA GLU A 174 19.26 1.03 9.44
C GLU A 174 17.95 1.53 10.04
N SER A 175 16.81 0.95 9.63
CA SER A 175 15.51 1.48 10.00
C SER A 175 14.94 0.81 11.25
N THR A 176 15.00 -0.52 11.32
CA THR A 176 14.38 -1.29 12.40
C THR A 176 15.09 -2.63 12.58
N MET A 177 15.14 -3.09 13.83
CA MET A 177 15.46 -4.47 14.19
C MET A 177 14.37 -5.05 15.09
N ALA A 178 14.10 -6.35 14.97
CA ALA A 178 13.18 -7.08 15.83
C ALA A 178 13.71 -8.50 16.06
N THR A 179 13.56 -9.00 17.30
CA THR A 179 13.91 -10.38 17.65
C THR A 179 12.65 -11.24 17.62
N ASP A 180 12.71 -12.37 16.92
CA ASP A 180 11.64 -13.36 16.92
C ASP A 180 11.60 -14.09 18.28
N PRO A 181 10.51 -13.97 19.05
CA PRO A 181 10.44 -14.54 20.39
C PRO A 181 10.48 -16.07 20.42
N LEU A 182 10.18 -16.75 19.30
CA LEU A 182 10.18 -18.22 19.26
C LEU A 182 11.56 -18.80 18.90
N SER A 183 12.33 -18.10 18.06
CA SER A 183 13.63 -18.61 17.59
C SER A 183 14.84 -17.86 18.12
N GLY A 184 14.67 -16.67 18.69
CA GLY A 184 15.77 -15.77 19.06
C GLY A 184 16.48 -15.12 17.86
N LYS A 185 16.08 -15.43 16.62
CA LYS A 185 16.66 -14.83 15.42
C LYS A 185 16.29 -13.35 15.33
N VAL A 186 17.22 -12.53 14.84
CA VAL A 186 17.02 -11.08 14.70
C VAL A 186 16.77 -10.74 13.24
N MET A 187 15.66 -10.07 12.96
CA MET A 187 15.38 -9.44 11.67
C MET A 187 15.83 -7.98 11.71
N LYS A 188 16.71 -7.57 10.79
CA LYS A 188 17.12 -6.19 10.58
C LYS A 188 16.68 -5.72 9.19
N VAL A 189 16.17 -4.50 9.13
CA VAL A 189 15.81 -3.83 7.88
C VAL A 189 16.75 -2.65 7.66
N GLU A 190 17.39 -2.63 6.50
CA GLU A 190 18.19 -1.50 6.04
C GLU A 190 17.53 -0.87 4.81
N VAL A 191 17.52 0.45 4.77
CA VAL A 191 16.88 1.24 3.71
C VAL A 191 17.87 2.26 3.18
N SER A 192 17.95 2.36 1.86
CA SER A 192 18.68 3.44 1.19
C SER A 192 17.87 3.99 0.02
N LEU A 193 18.10 5.26 -0.29
CA LEU A 193 17.40 5.98 -1.35
C LEU A 193 18.39 6.76 -2.21
N SER A 194 18.22 6.69 -3.53
CA SER A 194 19.06 7.40 -4.51
C SER A 194 18.20 7.99 -5.63
N ILE A 195 18.62 9.11 -6.21
CA ILE A 195 17.95 9.68 -7.38
C ILE A 195 18.33 8.85 -8.62
N VAL A 196 17.37 8.60 -9.50
CA VAL A 196 17.63 8.00 -10.82
C VAL A 196 18.09 9.12 -11.75
N LYS A 197 19.30 8.97 -12.30
CA LYS A 197 19.89 9.91 -13.26
C LYS A 197 19.58 9.53 -14.69
#